data_AF-A0A0F9ACD9-F1
#
_entry.id   AF-A0A0F9ACD9-F1
#
_cell.length_a   1.000
_cell.length_b   1.000
_cell.length_c   1.000
_cell.angle_alpha   90.00
_cell.angle_beta   90.00
_cell.angle_gamma   90.00
#
_symmetry.space_group_name_H-M   'P 1'
#
loop_
_entity.id
_entity.type
_entity.pdbx_description
1 polymer ?
#
loop_
_entity_poly.entity_id
_entity_poly.type
_entity_poly.pdbx_seq_one_letter_code
_entity_poly.pdbx_strand_id
1 'polypeptide(L)' 'MGTIGQNRAEMLLETFGSLGIASLVIDRDGKIVEANKAAEDAFGYSGQDLPGIGITTLILD' A
#
# COMPACT_ATOMS: atom_id res chain seq x y z
N MET A 1 19.52 -0.69 -27.76
CA MET A 1 18.66 -1.89 -27.70
C MET A 1 18.24 -2.05 -26.24
N GLY A 2 16.95 -1.89 -25.95
CA GLY A 2 16.42 -1.73 -24.59
C GLY A 2 15.38 -0.62 -24.58
N THR A 3 14.15 -0.97 -24.93
CA THR A 3 13.00 -0.07 -25.00
C THR A 3 12.75 0.48 -23.60
N ILE A 4 12.95 1.80 -23.39
CA ILE A 4 12.48 2.52 -22.21
C ILE A 4 10.96 2.67 -22.35
N GLY A 5 10.26 1.55 -22.22
CA GLY A 5 8.83 1.46 -22.09
C GLY A 5 8.55 0.93 -20.69
N GLN A 6 8.97 1.66 -19.66
CA GLN A 6 8.52 1.34 -18.31
C GLN A 6 7.06 1.72 -18.22
N ASN A 7 6.22 0.71 -17.99
CA ASN A 7 4.80 0.88 -17.79
C ASN A 7 4.60 1.78 -16.56
N ARG A 8 3.88 2.90 -16.70
CA ARG A 8 3.70 3.87 -15.60
C ARG A 8 3.07 3.24 -14.36
N ALA A 9 2.29 2.17 -14.54
CA ALA A 9 1.73 1.39 -13.45
C ALA A 9 2.81 0.62 -12.68
N GLU A 10 3.78 0.02 -13.37
CA GLU A 10 4.88 -0.72 -12.73
C GLU A 10 5.77 0.23 -11.94
N MET A 11 6.12 1.38 -12.52
CA MET A 11 6.91 2.41 -11.82
C MET A 11 6.18 2.95 -10.58
N LEU A 12 4.84 3.07 -10.63
CA LEU A 12 4.02 3.49 -9.50
C LEU A 12 4.04 2.44 -8.37
N LEU A 13 3.89 1.15 -8.72
CA LEU A 13 3.92 0.05 -7.75
C LEU A 13 5.30 -0.12 -7.11
N GLU A 14 6.37 -0.04 -7.90
CA GLU A 14 7.75 -0.06 -7.36
C GLU A 14 8.02 1.14 -6.44
N THR A 15 7.57 2.33 -6.82
CA THR A 15 7.69 3.51 -5.97
C THR A 15 6.90 3.29 -4.68
N PHE A 16 5.63 2.89 -4.77
CA PHE A 16 4.75 2.62 -3.63
C PHE A 16 5.37 1.63 -2.63
N GLY A 17 5.95 0.53 -3.12
CA GLY A 17 6.59 -0.49 -2.30
C GLY A 17 7.91 -0.05 -1.65
N SER A 18 8.68 0.83 -2.30
CA SER A 18 10.00 1.27 -1.83
C SER A 18 9.99 2.53 -0.97
N LEU A 19 8.83 3.18 -0.82
CA LEU A 19 8.67 4.31 0.09
C LEU A 19 8.97 3.91 1.54
N GLY A 20 9.86 4.65 2.21
CA GLY A 20 10.10 4.54 3.65
C GLY A 20 8.98 5.12 4.52
N ILE A 21 7.82 5.43 3.93
CA ILE A 21 6.62 5.94 4.60
C ILE A 21 5.48 4.95 4.42
N ALA A 22 4.72 4.73 5.49
CA ALA A 22 3.52 3.91 5.46
C ALA A 22 2.52 4.49 4.45
N SER A 23 2.14 3.68 3.46
CA SER A 23 1.23 4.07 2.39
C SER A 23 0.11 3.05 2.22
N LEU A 24 -1.12 3.54 2.12
CA LEU A 24 -2.34 2.75 2.00
C LEU A 24 -3.14 3.22 0.80
N VAL A 25 -3.73 2.28 0.06
CA VAL A 25 -4.77 2.54 -0.93
C VAL A 25 -6.09 2.11 -0.31
N ILE A 26 -7.12 2.95 -0.41
CA ILE A 26 -8.47 2.68 0.11
C ILE A 26 -9.52 2.78 -0.99
N ASP A 27 -10.63 2.05 -0.82
CA ASP A 27 -11.83 2.23 -1.63
C ASP A 27 -12.69 3.42 -1.15
N ARG A 28 -13.85 3.61 -1.77
CA ARG A 28 -14.77 4.72 -1.45
C ARG A 28 -15.44 4.58 -0.07
N ASP A 29 -15.51 3.36 0.46
CA ASP A 29 -16.07 3.05 1.78
C ASP A 29 -14.99 3.08 2.87
N GLY A 30 -13.75 3.47 2.52
CA GLY A 30 -12.63 3.57 3.44
C GLY A 30 -12.02 2.23 3.83
N LYS A 31 -12.27 1.17 3.04
CA LYS A 31 -11.61 -0.13 3.21
C LYS A 31 -10.26 -0.12 2.55
N ILE A 32 -9.25 -0.64 3.25
CA ILE A 32 -7.90 -0.81 2.68
C ILE A 32 -8.00 -1.85 1.56
N VAL A 33 -7.46 -1.50 0.38
CA VAL A 33 -7.33 -2.40 -0.77
C VAL A 33 -5.87 -2.81 -1.00
N GLU A 34 -4.92 -1.98 -0.58
CA GLU A 34 -3.49 -2.26 -0.69
C GLU A 34 -2.72 -1.52 0.42
N ALA A 35 -1.66 -2.15 0.91
CA ALA A 35 -0.74 -1.58 1.90
C ALA A 35 0.69 -1.91 1.47
N ASN A 36 1.59 -0.93 1.53
CA ASN A 36 3.01 -1.18 1.25
C ASN A 36 3.70 -1.80 2.47
N LYS A 37 4.93 -2.28 2.28
CA LYS A 37 5.70 -2.93 3.35
C LYS A 37 5.91 -2.03 4.57
N ALA A 38 6.14 -0.73 4.35
CA ALA A 38 6.30 0.23 5.43
C ALA A 38 5.01 0.39 6.27
N ALA A 39 3.82 0.25 5.67
CA ALA A 39 2.56 0.27 6.41
C ALA A 39 2.37 -1.00 7.26
N GLU A 40 2.70 -2.17 6.73
CA GLU A 40 2.71 -3.41 7.51
C GLU A 40 3.59 -3.29 8.76
N ASP A 41 4.82 -2.79 8.58
CA ASP A 41 5.78 -2.64 9.66
C ASP A 41 5.35 -1.58 10.68
N ALA A 42 4.69 -0.50 10.22
CA ALA A 42 4.20 0.58 11.09
C ALA A 42 2.99 0.17 11.94
N PHE A 43 2.06 -0.59 11.36
CA PHE A 43 0.81 -0.97 12.03
C PHE A 43 0.86 -2.38 12.66
N GLY A 44 1.92 -3.14 12.42
CA GLY A 44 2.10 -4.48 13.00
C GLY A 44 1.22 -5.57 12.39
N TYR A 45 0.66 -5.32 11.20
CA TYR A 45 -0.17 -6.28 10.46
C TYR A 45 0.62 -6.84 9.28
N SER A 46 0.43 -8.12 8.95
CA SER A 46 1.01 -8.66 7.72
C SER A 46 0.16 -8.24 6.51
N GLY A 47 0.74 -8.11 5.31
CA GLY A 47 0.05 -7.56 4.12
C GLY A 47 -1.24 -8.26 3.69
N GLN A 48 -1.48 -9.47 4.22
CA GLN A 48 -2.68 -10.27 4.02
C GLN A 48 -3.78 -9.99 5.05
N ASP A 49 -3.47 -9.29 6.14
CA ASP A 49 -4.42 -8.95 7.21
C ASP A 49 -5.07 -7.56 6.99
N LEU A 50 -4.38 -6.64 6.31
CA LEU A 50 -4.84 -5.26 6.11
C LEU A 50 -5.99 -5.11 5.10
N PRO A 51 -6.01 -5.81 3.95
CA PRO A 51 -7.10 -5.67 2.98
C PRO A 51 -8.48 -6.00 3.59
N GLY A 52 -9.45 -5.09 3.45
CA GLY A 52 -10.79 -5.21 4.00
C GLY A 52 -11.00 -4.61 5.41
N ILE A 53 -9.92 -4.26 6.11
CA ILE A 53 -9.99 -3.47 7.34
C ILE A 53 -10.39 -2.02 6.99
N GLY A 54 -11.27 -1.42 7.81
CA GLY A 54 -11.60 -0.01 7.66
C GLY A 54 -10.46 0.87 8.18
N ILE A 55 -10.08 1.91 7.45
CA ILE A 55 -8.98 2.80 7.85
C ILE A 55 -9.17 3.40 9.25
N THR A 56 -10.42 3.62 9.66
CA THR A 56 -10.75 4.11 11.01
C THR A 56 -10.38 3.11 12.10
N THR A 57 -10.46 1.80 11.84
CA THR A 57 -10.02 0.77 12.80
C THR A 57 -8.51 0.84 13.01
N LEU A 58 -7.74 1.18 11.97
CA LEU A 58 -6.29 1.24 12.01
C LEU A 58 -5.73 2.43 12.83
N ILE A 59 -6.51 3.52 12.92
CA ILE A 59 -6.10 4.78 13.58
C ILE A 59 -6.53 4.81 15.07
N LEU A 60 -7.35 3.85 15.51
CA LEU A 60 -7.97 3.84 16.83
C LEU A 60 -7.28 2.90 17.86
N ASP A 61 -6.25 2.16 17.46
CA ASP A 61 -5.38 1.36 18.35
C ASP A 61 -4.02 2.04 18.60
#